data_AF-A0A5E3WY88-F1
#
_entry.id   AF-A0A5E3WY88-F1
#
_cell.length_a   1.000
_cell.length_b   1.000
_cell.length_c   1.000
_cell.angle_alpha   90.00
_cell.angle_beta   90.00
_cell.angle_gamma   90.00
#
_symmetry.space_group_name_H-M   'P 1'
#
loop_
_entity.id
_entity.type
_entity.pdbx_description
1 polymer ?
#
loop_
_entity_poly.entity_id
_entity_poly.type
_entity_poly.pdbx_seq_one_letter_code
_entity_poly.pdbx_strand_id
1 'polypeptide(L)'
;MASTDIVSINKLAFHAVVGRDQWGREAAQPLNVSLEFYLHPSTLLLAAASDDSRFSIRTWEIVAIVTGIVQSQAPFVSGRALSKALTATAVNSAAGVCQEIHLSVELPKAELCLRAEGSVIWKTTSRSGVQDITFCIYGLIVPVTVGMTPEERDVKQNISFDFLFNEKPNLAEDANVPYTSIVTNVVTQIEASGFRSLEKLVHESVRFSVQSDENIQQVTIRAKRTKAHISAESVCVQLTRDRSAFD
;
A
#
# COMPACT_ATOMS: atom_id res chain seq x y z
N MET A 1 15.15 -20.95 -3.47
CA MET A 1 15.42 -19.49 -3.44
C MET A 1 16.81 -19.32 -2.87
N ALA A 2 17.69 -18.59 -3.55
CA ALA A 2 18.98 -18.25 -2.97
C ALA A 2 18.72 -17.41 -1.69
N SER A 3 19.50 -17.65 -0.64
CA SER A 3 19.50 -16.82 0.55
C SER A 3 19.94 -15.41 0.15
N THR A 4 19.07 -14.42 0.33
CA THR A 4 19.37 -13.02 0.03
C THR A 4 19.54 -12.27 1.33
N ASP A 5 20.67 -11.58 1.49
CA ASP A 5 20.90 -10.72 2.65
C ASP A 5 20.02 -9.46 2.56
N ILE A 6 19.46 -9.03 3.69
CA ILE A 6 18.55 -7.89 3.74
C ILE A 6 19.05 -6.89 4.76
N VAL A 7 19.16 -5.63 4.34
CA VAL A 7 19.34 -4.48 5.26
C VAL A 7 18.04 -3.69 5.25
N SER A 8 17.47 -3.41 6.42
CA SER A 8 16.21 -2.68 6.54
C SER A 8 16.30 -1.46 7.44
N ILE A 9 15.55 -0.43 7.08
CA ILE A 9 15.31 0.79 7.85
C ILE A 9 13.80 0.86 8.07
N ASN A 10 13.37 0.71 9.33
CA ASN A 10 11.96 0.55 9.65
C ASN A 10 11.37 1.80 10.29
N LYS A 11 10.25 2.27 9.75
CA LYS A 11 9.39 3.31 10.32
C LYS A 11 10.13 4.60 10.73
N LEU A 12 10.86 5.19 9.80
CA LEU A 12 11.33 6.57 9.94
C LEU A 12 10.11 7.49 10.00
N ALA A 13 9.88 8.12 11.15
CA ALA A 13 8.73 8.97 11.38
C ALA A 13 9.02 10.41 10.95
N PHE A 14 8.11 10.98 10.17
CA PHE A 14 8.19 12.37 9.70
C PHE A 14 6.86 13.10 9.86
N HIS A 15 6.92 14.41 9.66
CA HIS A 15 5.75 15.27 9.55
C HIS A 15 5.92 16.14 8.31
N ALA A 16 5.08 15.94 7.28
CA ALA A 16 5.20 16.63 6.01
C ALA A 16 3.84 16.78 5.32
N VAL A 17 3.74 17.72 4.38
CA VAL A 17 2.55 17.92 3.55
C VAL A 17 2.61 16.92 2.39
N VAL A 18 1.74 15.91 2.42
CA VAL A 18 1.68 14.85 1.40
C VAL A 18 0.22 14.60 1.04
N GLY A 19 -0.21 15.09 -0.12
CA GLY A 19 -1.60 15.03 -0.55
C GLY A 19 -2.57 15.63 0.47
N ARG A 20 -3.79 15.08 0.50
CA ARG A 20 -4.85 15.50 1.44
C ARG A 20 -4.88 14.64 2.69
N ASP A 21 -5.09 15.29 3.84
CA ASP A 21 -5.34 14.62 5.11
C ASP A 21 -6.76 14.02 5.16
N GLN A 22 -7.08 13.32 6.25
CA GLN A 22 -8.38 12.71 6.54
C GLN A 22 -9.57 13.69 6.55
N TRP A 23 -9.30 15.01 6.55
CA TRP A 23 -10.29 16.08 6.48
C TRP A 23 -10.31 16.77 5.12
N GLY A 24 -9.56 16.26 4.14
CA GLY A 24 -9.46 16.82 2.79
C GLY A 24 -8.55 18.05 2.68
N ARG A 25 -7.72 18.34 3.69
CA ARG A 25 -6.85 19.53 3.74
C ARG A 25 -5.44 19.20 3.28
N GLU A 26 -4.79 20.15 2.61
CA GLU A 26 -3.36 20.09 2.30
C GLU A 26 -2.56 20.60 3.50
N ALA A 27 -2.46 19.75 4.53
CA ALA A 27 -1.80 20.06 5.78
C ALA A 27 -0.68 19.06 6.08
N ALA A 28 0.26 19.47 6.93
CA ALA A 28 1.30 18.56 7.41
C ALA A 28 0.65 17.43 8.22
N GLN A 29 1.01 16.19 7.88
CA GLN A 29 0.48 14.99 8.51
C GLN A 29 1.62 14.05 8.90
N PRO A 30 1.44 13.20 9.94
CA PRO A 30 2.43 12.20 10.29
C PRO A 30 2.53 11.16 9.18
N LEU A 31 3.75 10.72 8.88
CA LEU A 31 4.00 9.64 7.93
C LEU A 31 5.18 8.79 8.41
N ASN A 32 5.18 7.51 8.04
CA ASN A 32 6.30 6.62 8.26
C ASN A 32 6.89 6.17 6.92
N VAL A 33 8.21 6.15 6.82
CA VAL A 33 8.93 5.57 5.68
C VAL A 33 9.70 4.33 6.15
N SER A 34 9.53 3.21 5.46
CA SER A 34 10.40 2.05 5.64
C SER A 34 11.06 1.65 4.32
N LEU A 35 12.32 1.23 4.38
CA LEU A 35 13.10 0.78 3.24
C LEU A 35 13.72 -0.59 3.54
N GLU A 36 13.66 -1.49 2.58
CA GLU A 36 14.33 -2.79 2.63
C GLU A 36 15.20 -2.94 1.37
N PHE A 37 16.46 -3.28 1.59
CA PHE A 37 17.47 -3.44 0.56
C PHE A 37 17.81 -4.92 0.45
N TYR A 38 17.40 -5.55 -0.65
CA TYR A 38 17.72 -6.93 -0.97
C TYR A 38 19.06 -6.97 -1.71
N LEU A 39 20.08 -7.48 -1.05
CA LEU A 39 21.47 -7.41 -1.50
C LEU A 39 21.84 -8.58 -2.40
N HIS A 40 22.90 -8.41 -3.20
CA HIS A 40 23.53 -9.57 -3.82
C HIS A 40 24.08 -10.53 -2.75
N PRO A 41 24.04 -11.86 -3.00
CA PRO A 41 24.69 -12.81 -2.12
C PRO A 41 26.15 -12.44 -1.91
N SER A 42 26.64 -12.60 -0.68
CA SER A 42 28.03 -12.29 -0.29
C SER A 42 28.36 -10.82 -0.08
N THR A 43 27.43 -9.88 -0.35
CA THR A 43 27.67 -8.44 -0.12
C THR A 43 28.12 -8.15 1.29
N LEU A 44 27.50 -8.79 2.30
CA LEU A 44 27.82 -8.52 3.71
C LEU A 44 29.01 -9.31 4.25
N LEU A 45 29.60 -10.24 3.48
CA LEU A 45 30.70 -11.09 3.98
C LEU A 45 31.94 -10.28 4.33
N LEU A 46 32.30 -9.29 3.50
CA LEU A 46 33.49 -8.49 3.75
C LEU A 46 33.29 -7.58 4.96
N ALA A 47 32.12 -6.95 5.09
CA ALA A 47 31.76 -6.17 6.27
C ALA A 47 31.81 -7.04 7.54
N ALA A 48 31.24 -8.26 7.50
CA ALA A 48 31.25 -9.19 8.61
C ALA A 48 32.65 -9.70 8.98
N ALA A 49 33.53 -9.93 7.99
CA ALA A 49 34.88 -10.43 8.23
C ALA A 49 35.86 -9.35 8.69
N SER A 50 35.66 -8.10 8.28
CA SER A 50 36.57 -6.98 8.55
C SER A 50 36.11 -6.04 9.67
N ASP A 51 34.86 -6.16 10.11
CA ASP A 51 34.20 -5.23 11.03
C ASP A 51 34.27 -3.76 10.56
N ASP A 52 34.19 -3.57 9.23
CA ASP A 52 34.26 -2.25 8.60
C ASP A 52 32.97 -1.92 7.86
N SER A 53 32.25 -0.93 8.40
CA SER A 53 30.96 -0.47 7.89
C SER A 53 31.00 0.09 6.47
N ARG A 54 32.19 0.43 5.96
CA ARG A 54 32.36 0.92 4.57
C ARG A 54 32.05 -0.16 3.53
N PHE A 55 32.12 -1.43 3.90
CA PHE A 55 31.76 -2.56 3.03
C PHE A 55 30.29 -2.96 3.15
N SER A 56 29.48 -2.19 3.88
CA SER A 56 28.03 -2.39 4.00
C SER A 56 27.26 -1.22 3.39
N ILE A 57 25.93 -1.32 3.38
CA ILE A 57 25.07 -0.18 3.09
C ILE A 57 25.21 0.84 4.22
N ARG A 58 25.56 2.07 3.85
CA ARG A 58 25.64 3.21 4.78
C ARG A 58 24.25 3.73 5.10
N THR A 59 23.55 3.04 6.00
CA THR A 59 22.17 3.38 6.39
C THR A 59 22.03 4.80 6.93
N TRP A 60 23.04 5.32 7.64
CA TRP A 60 23.03 6.72 8.13
C TRP A 60 22.95 7.76 7.01
N GLU A 61 23.57 7.50 5.86
CA GLU A 61 23.56 8.41 4.71
C GLU A 61 22.20 8.38 4.03
N ILE A 62 21.64 7.18 3.89
CA ILE A 62 20.30 6.99 3.35
C ILE A 62 19.28 7.70 4.26
N VAL A 63 19.36 7.55 5.57
CA VAL A 63 18.49 8.25 6.52
C VAL A 63 18.64 9.77 6.39
N ALA A 64 19.86 10.29 6.30
CA ALA A 64 20.11 11.73 6.14
C ALA A 64 19.50 12.27 4.83
N ILE A 65 19.67 11.54 3.73
CA ILE A 65 19.14 11.92 2.43
C ILE A 65 17.60 11.86 2.41
N VAL A 66 17.00 10.78 2.92
CA VAL A 66 15.55 10.64 3.04
C VAL A 66 14.97 11.76 3.90
N THR A 67 15.63 12.07 5.02
CA THR A 67 15.24 13.17 5.90
C THR A 67 15.29 14.51 5.16
N GLY A 68 16.36 14.77 4.41
CA GLY A 68 16.50 15.98 3.60
C GLY A 68 15.40 16.13 2.55
N ILE A 69 15.02 15.05 1.86
CA ILE A 69 13.93 15.06 0.87
C ILE A 69 12.59 15.38 1.54
N VAL A 70 12.25 14.67 2.62
CA VAL A 70 10.96 14.85 3.29
C VAL A 70 10.85 16.23 3.94
N GLN A 71 11.95 16.78 4.45
CA GLN A 71 11.99 18.09 5.10
C GLN A 71 12.20 19.27 4.14
N SER A 72 12.38 19.04 2.83
CA SER A 72 12.68 20.08 1.83
C SER A 72 11.56 21.12 1.59
N GLN A 73 10.57 21.22 2.48
CA GLN A 73 9.44 22.16 2.54
C GLN A 73 8.50 22.20 1.33
N ALA A 74 8.84 21.60 0.19
CA ALA A 74 7.92 21.46 -0.94
C ALA A 74 6.84 20.43 -0.61
N PRO A 75 5.55 20.76 -0.79
CA PRO A 75 4.47 19.80 -0.60
C PRO A 75 4.54 18.72 -1.68
N PHE A 76 4.38 17.46 -1.27
CA PHE A 76 4.22 16.35 -2.21
C PHE A 76 2.76 16.24 -2.62
N VAL A 77 2.49 16.21 -3.93
CA VAL A 77 1.12 16.10 -4.47
C VAL A 77 0.42 14.82 -3.99
N SER A 78 1.17 13.73 -3.85
CA SER A 78 0.65 12.43 -3.40
C SER A 78 1.74 11.58 -2.75
N GLY A 79 1.31 10.56 -2.00
CA GLY A 79 2.23 9.54 -1.48
C GLY A 79 2.97 8.79 -2.59
N ARG A 80 2.37 8.67 -3.80
CA ARG A 80 3.03 8.13 -5.00
C ARG A 80 4.27 8.94 -5.38
N ALA A 81 4.13 10.26 -5.44
CA ALA A 81 5.21 11.17 -5.81
C ALA A 81 6.36 11.10 -4.79
N LEU A 82 6.01 11.09 -3.49
CA LEU A 82 6.99 10.90 -2.43
C LEU A 82 7.70 9.53 -2.53
N SER A 83 6.93 8.45 -2.72
CA SER A 83 7.46 7.09 -2.85
C SER A 83 8.44 6.96 -4.01
N LYS A 84 8.11 7.54 -5.18
CA LYS A 84 9.01 7.58 -6.35
C LYS A 84 10.29 8.37 -6.08
N ALA A 85 10.18 9.58 -5.52
CA ALA A 85 11.33 10.43 -5.22
C ALA A 85 12.31 9.75 -4.25
N LEU A 86 11.78 9.13 -3.20
CA LEU A 86 12.58 8.38 -2.23
C LEU A 86 13.19 7.12 -2.85
N THR A 87 12.43 6.37 -3.65
CA THR A 87 12.92 5.15 -4.31
C THR A 87 14.06 5.47 -5.28
N ALA A 88 13.91 6.50 -6.13
CA ALA A 88 14.97 6.93 -7.04
C ALA A 88 16.27 7.27 -6.30
N THR A 89 16.14 7.94 -5.15
CA THR A 89 17.30 8.32 -4.35
C THR A 89 17.94 7.13 -3.63
N ALA A 90 17.12 6.19 -3.14
CA ALA A 90 17.59 4.95 -2.52
C ALA A 90 18.33 4.07 -3.53
N VAL A 91 17.81 3.93 -4.76
CA VAL A 91 18.46 3.22 -5.87
C VAL A 91 19.82 3.83 -6.18
N ASN A 92 19.90 5.16 -6.30
CA ASN A 92 21.17 5.84 -6.57
C ASN A 92 22.18 5.66 -5.43
N SER A 93 21.72 5.67 -4.18
CA SER A 93 22.58 5.52 -3.00
C SER A 93 23.09 4.09 -2.79
N ALA A 94 22.35 3.09 -3.29
CA ALA A 94 22.67 1.67 -3.16
C ALA A 94 23.09 1.02 -4.49
N ALA A 95 23.48 1.84 -5.47
CA ALA A 95 23.78 1.41 -6.83
C ALA A 95 24.88 0.33 -6.85
N GLY A 96 24.60 -0.79 -7.54
CA GLY A 96 25.55 -1.89 -7.75
C GLY A 96 25.62 -2.93 -6.63
N VAL A 97 24.91 -2.71 -5.51
CA VAL A 97 24.95 -3.61 -4.34
C VAL A 97 23.61 -4.31 -4.11
N CYS A 98 22.51 -3.66 -4.48
CA CYS A 98 21.15 -4.18 -4.33
C CYS A 98 20.61 -4.81 -5.61
N GLN A 99 19.93 -5.95 -5.46
CA GLN A 99 19.10 -6.57 -6.49
C GLN A 99 17.73 -5.89 -6.58
N GLU A 100 17.19 -5.55 -5.42
CA GLU A 100 15.83 -5.06 -5.28
C GLU A 100 15.71 -4.16 -4.06
N ILE A 101 14.85 -3.15 -4.16
CA ILE A 101 14.54 -2.22 -3.07
C ILE A 101 13.04 -2.20 -2.87
N HIS A 102 12.58 -2.45 -1.64
CA HIS A 102 11.19 -2.26 -1.25
C HIS A 102 11.10 -1.00 -0.40
N LEU A 103 10.25 -0.07 -0.82
CA LEU A 103 9.96 1.14 -0.09
C LEU A 103 8.48 1.15 0.29
N SER A 104 8.19 1.58 1.51
CA SER A 104 6.82 1.80 1.96
C SER A 104 6.68 3.19 2.58
N VAL A 105 5.68 3.94 2.11
CA VAL A 105 5.25 5.23 2.69
C VAL A 105 3.87 5.01 3.30
N GLU A 106 3.80 5.06 4.61
CA GLU A 106 2.58 4.91 5.40
C GLU A 106 2.06 6.28 5.82
N LEU A 107 0.80 6.57 5.47
CA LEU A 107 0.06 7.77 5.82
C LEU A 107 -1.14 7.36 6.71
N PRO A 108 -0.98 7.38 8.04
CA PRO A 108 -2.04 7.01 8.98
C PRO A 108 -3.20 8.02 9.06
N LYS A 109 -3.05 9.21 8.46
CA LYS A 109 -4.06 10.27 8.47
C LYS A 109 -4.41 10.77 7.06
N ALA A 110 -4.25 9.92 6.05
CA ALA A 110 -4.65 10.25 4.68
C ALA A 110 -6.18 10.37 4.54
N GLU A 111 -6.66 11.01 3.46
CA GLU A 111 -8.09 11.23 3.16
C GLU A 111 -8.99 9.99 3.38
N LEU A 112 -8.54 8.82 2.93
CA LEU A 112 -9.31 7.57 3.03
C LEU A 112 -9.32 6.94 4.44
N CYS A 113 -8.46 7.40 5.35
CA CYS A 113 -8.42 6.93 6.73
C CYS A 113 -9.62 7.39 7.57
N LEU A 114 -10.44 8.35 7.10
CA LEU A 114 -11.64 8.76 7.84
C LEU A 114 -12.61 7.58 8.09
N ARG A 115 -12.64 6.60 7.18
CA ARG A 115 -13.47 5.40 7.26
C ARG A 115 -12.66 4.12 7.57
N ALA A 116 -11.35 4.25 7.82
CA ALA A 116 -10.47 3.11 7.99
C ALA A 116 -9.82 3.09 9.37
N GLU A 117 -9.71 1.91 9.98
CA GLU A 117 -8.94 1.72 11.21
C GLU A 117 -7.43 1.70 10.95
N GLY A 118 -7.03 1.39 9.71
CA GLY A 118 -5.63 1.31 9.30
C GLY A 118 -5.15 2.56 8.57
N SER A 119 -4.02 2.39 7.90
CA SER A 119 -3.32 3.43 7.16
C SER A 119 -3.47 3.26 5.66
N VAL A 120 -3.27 4.36 4.94
CA VAL A 120 -2.95 4.31 3.52
C VAL A 120 -1.46 4.04 3.36
N ILE A 121 -1.07 3.08 2.52
CA ILE A 121 0.33 2.74 2.29
C ILE A 121 0.62 2.75 0.80
N TRP A 122 1.67 3.45 0.39
CA TRP A 122 2.27 3.29 -0.93
C TRP A 122 3.46 2.36 -0.81
N LYS A 123 3.44 1.25 -1.54
CA LYS A 123 4.57 0.35 -1.68
C LYS A 123 5.18 0.54 -3.05
N THR A 124 6.49 0.69 -3.10
CA THR A 124 7.24 0.73 -4.35
C THR A 124 8.32 -0.32 -4.30
N THR A 125 8.29 -1.22 -5.27
CA THR A 125 9.33 -2.22 -5.48
C THR A 125 10.12 -1.81 -6.71
N SER A 126 11.43 -1.64 -6.56
CA SER A 126 12.33 -1.37 -7.68
C SER A 126 13.26 -2.54 -7.90
N ARG A 127 13.20 -3.13 -9.11
CA ARG A 127 14.07 -4.24 -9.55
C ARG A 127 14.55 -3.96 -10.96
N SER A 128 15.87 -3.94 -11.17
CA SER A 128 16.48 -3.79 -12.50
C SER A 128 15.92 -2.63 -13.35
N GLY A 129 15.58 -1.50 -12.70
CA GLY A 129 15.02 -0.32 -13.35
C GLY A 129 13.50 -0.34 -13.58
N VAL A 130 12.82 -1.47 -13.35
CA VAL A 130 11.36 -1.54 -13.31
C VAL A 130 10.88 -1.14 -11.92
N GLN A 131 9.85 -0.29 -11.88
CA GLN A 131 9.20 0.13 -10.63
C GLN A 131 7.75 -0.35 -10.64
N ASP A 132 7.42 -1.21 -9.68
CA ASP A 132 6.06 -1.65 -9.40
C ASP A 132 5.53 -0.84 -8.22
N ILE A 133 4.34 -0.25 -8.40
CA ILE A 133 3.69 0.56 -7.36
C ILE A 133 2.39 -0.12 -6.96
N THR A 134 2.27 -0.34 -5.65
CA THR A 134 1.05 -0.82 -5.03
C THR A 134 0.52 0.23 -4.08
N PHE A 135 -0.72 0.65 -4.29
CA PHE A 135 -1.45 1.48 -3.35
C PHE A 135 -2.31 0.59 -2.46
N CYS A 136 -2.16 0.74 -1.14
CA CYS A 136 -2.89 -0.04 -0.15
C CYS A 136 -3.73 0.85 0.77
N ILE A 137 -4.90 0.35 1.16
CA ILE A 137 -5.71 0.87 2.26
C ILE A 137 -6.07 -0.31 3.13
N TYR A 138 -5.82 -0.20 4.44
CA TYR A 138 -6.13 -1.24 5.39
C TYR A 138 -7.25 -0.84 6.33
N GLY A 139 -8.13 -1.80 6.66
CA GLY A 139 -9.12 -1.63 7.72
C GLY A 139 -10.29 -0.72 7.37
N LEU A 140 -10.67 -0.57 6.09
CA LEU A 140 -11.82 0.23 5.69
C LEU A 140 -13.11 -0.42 6.18
N ILE A 141 -13.85 0.23 7.09
CA ILE A 141 -15.09 -0.32 7.62
C ILE A 141 -16.26 0.11 6.75
N VAL A 142 -16.99 -0.87 6.23
CA VAL A 142 -18.16 -0.63 5.39
C VAL A 142 -19.38 -1.38 5.93
N PRO A 143 -20.50 -0.69 6.22
CA PRO A 143 -21.74 -1.32 6.64
C PRO A 143 -22.50 -1.89 5.43
N VAL A 144 -22.53 -3.22 5.31
CA VAL A 144 -23.15 -3.92 4.18
C VAL A 144 -24.16 -4.97 4.64
N THR A 145 -25.16 -5.24 3.82
CA THR A 145 -26.10 -6.34 4.05
C THR A 145 -25.55 -7.61 3.42
N VAL A 146 -25.07 -8.55 4.25
CA VAL A 146 -24.55 -9.85 3.81
C VAL A 146 -25.15 -10.98 4.64
N GLY A 147 -25.57 -12.07 3.98
CA GLY A 147 -26.12 -13.23 4.69
C GLY A 147 -27.08 -14.03 3.85
N MET A 148 -27.24 -15.29 4.25
CA MET A 148 -28.12 -16.26 3.61
C MET A 148 -29.50 -16.30 4.27
N THR A 149 -29.59 -16.02 5.57
CA THR A 149 -30.85 -16.04 6.31
C THR A 149 -31.47 -14.65 6.41
N PRO A 150 -32.80 -14.53 6.63
CA PRO A 150 -33.45 -13.24 6.85
C PRO A 150 -32.85 -12.45 8.03
N GLU A 151 -32.55 -13.14 9.14
CA GLU A 151 -32.05 -12.51 10.37
C GLU A 151 -30.66 -11.87 10.15
N GLU A 152 -29.79 -12.50 9.38
CA GLU A 152 -28.50 -11.92 8.99
C GLU A 152 -28.64 -10.67 8.11
N ARG A 153 -29.79 -10.53 7.44
CA ARG A 153 -30.06 -9.47 6.46
C ARG A 153 -30.92 -8.34 7.01
N ASP A 154 -31.48 -8.50 8.20
CA ASP A 154 -32.28 -7.47 8.87
C ASP A 154 -31.44 -6.26 9.29
N VAL A 155 -30.14 -6.46 9.51
CA VAL A 155 -29.21 -5.42 9.97
C VAL A 155 -27.95 -5.39 9.11
N LYS A 156 -27.48 -4.18 8.78
CA LYS A 156 -26.17 -3.99 8.13
C LYS A 156 -25.06 -4.40 9.07
N GLN A 157 -24.10 -5.14 8.55
CA GLN A 157 -22.96 -5.64 9.30
C GLN A 157 -21.72 -4.86 8.89
N ASN A 158 -20.91 -4.46 9.88
CA ASN A 158 -19.63 -3.81 9.63
C ASN A 158 -18.62 -4.86 9.17
N ILE A 159 -18.19 -4.73 7.92
CA ILE A 159 -17.14 -5.57 7.34
C ILE A 159 -15.92 -4.70 7.11
N SER A 160 -14.76 -5.21 7.54
CA SER A 160 -13.48 -4.55 7.31
C SER A 160 -12.91 -4.99 5.96
N PHE A 161 -12.50 -4.03 5.14
CA PHE A 161 -11.93 -4.24 3.83
C PHE A 161 -10.49 -3.72 3.77
N ASP A 162 -9.59 -4.55 3.23
CA ASP A 162 -8.28 -4.12 2.78
C ASP A 162 -8.27 -4.10 1.26
N PHE A 163 -7.85 -2.98 0.69
CA PHE A 163 -7.71 -2.79 -0.74
C PHE A 163 -6.23 -2.68 -1.09
N LEU A 164 -5.78 -3.44 -2.08
CA LEU A 164 -4.45 -3.34 -2.66
C LEU A 164 -4.60 -3.22 -4.17
N PHE A 165 -4.14 -2.10 -4.73
CA PHE A 165 -4.21 -1.78 -6.13
C PHE A 165 -2.79 -1.80 -6.72
N ASN A 166 -2.53 -2.71 -7.64
CA ASN A 166 -1.29 -2.75 -8.40
C ASN A 166 -1.47 -1.94 -9.68
N GLU A 167 -0.65 -0.91 -9.81
CA GLU A 167 -0.52 -0.09 -11.01
C GLU A 167 0.09 -0.90 -12.16
N LYS A 168 -0.22 -0.54 -13.41
CA LYS A 168 0.51 -1.06 -14.58
C LYS A 168 2.00 -0.68 -14.50
N PRO A 169 2.91 -1.53 -14.97
CA PRO A 169 4.32 -1.20 -15.00
C PRO A 169 4.58 0.02 -15.88
N ASN A 170 5.56 0.85 -15.49
CA ASN A 170 6.03 2.01 -16.25
C ASN A 170 4.98 3.10 -16.51
N LEU A 171 4.00 3.25 -15.61
CA LEU A 171 3.09 4.39 -15.65
C LEU A 171 3.84 5.72 -15.53
N ALA A 172 3.45 6.66 -16.40
CA ALA A 172 4.03 7.99 -16.45
C ALA A 172 3.99 8.68 -15.07
N GLU A 173 4.92 9.61 -14.85
CA GLU A 173 5.06 10.31 -13.57
C GLU A 173 3.83 11.16 -13.25
N ASP A 174 3.21 11.74 -14.26
CA ASP A 174 2.00 12.56 -14.20
C ASP A 174 0.70 11.74 -14.17
N ALA A 175 0.77 10.40 -14.35
CA ALA A 175 -0.40 9.55 -14.25
C ALA A 175 -1.00 9.63 -12.83
N ASN A 176 -2.21 10.18 -12.75
CA ASN A 176 -2.93 10.36 -11.49
C ASN A 176 -4.09 9.36 -11.41
N VAL A 177 -3.90 8.29 -10.64
CA VAL A 177 -4.96 7.30 -10.37
C VAL A 177 -5.85 7.83 -9.24
N PRO A 178 -7.16 8.05 -9.46
CA PRO A 178 -8.04 8.69 -8.49
C PRO A 178 -8.53 7.69 -7.42
N TYR A 179 -7.62 7.13 -6.62
CA TYR A 179 -7.91 6.09 -5.63
C TYR A 179 -9.06 6.44 -4.68
N THR A 180 -9.12 7.69 -4.21
CA THR A 180 -10.20 8.15 -3.33
C THR A 180 -11.56 7.98 -4.00
N SER A 181 -11.69 8.41 -5.25
CA SER A 181 -12.93 8.31 -6.02
C SER A 181 -13.30 6.86 -6.31
N ILE A 182 -12.32 6.02 -6.68
CA ILE A 182 -12.52 4.59 -6.96
C ILE A 182 -13.07 3.89 -5.72
N VAL A 183 -12.40 4.06 -4.57
CA VAL A 183 -12.81 3.42 -3.30
C VAL A 183 -14.17 3.94 -2.86
N THR A 184 -14.43 5.24 -2.95
CA THR A 184 -15.74 5.82 -2.60
C THR A 184 -16.86 5.25 -3.47
N ASN A 185 -16.62 5.10 -4.78
CA ASN A 185 -17.59 4.51 -5.70
C ASN A 185 -17.85 3.04 -5.37
N VAL A 186 -16.80 2.25 -5.16
CA VAL A 186 -16.91 0.83 -4.77
C VAL A 186 -17.70 0.70 -3.47
N VAL A 187 -17.36 1.48 -2.45
CA VAL A 187 -18.06 1.53 -1.16
C VAL A 187 -19.54 1.84 -1.35
N THR A 188 -19.87 2.84 -2.15
CA THR A 188 -21.27 3.23 -2.43
C THR A 188 -22.05 2.08 -3.09
N GLN A 189 -21.43 1.39 -4.06
CA GLN A 189 -22.06 0.25 -4.74
C GLN A 189 -22.29 -0.93 -3.79
N ILE A 190 -21.32 -1.27 -2.94
CA ILE A 190 -21.45 -2.41 -2.03
C ILE A 190 -22.38 -2.10 -0.84
N GLU A 191 -22.43 -0.86 -0.35
CA GLU A 191 -23.36 -0.44 0.71
C GLU A 191 -24.83 -0.50 0.25
N ALA A 192 -25.08 -0.26 -1.04
CA ALA A 192 -26.40 -0.38 -1.67
C ALA A 192 -26.74 -1.83 -2.07
N SER A 193 -25.75 -2.72 -2.10
CA SER A 193 -25.93 -4.12 -2.48
C SER A 193 -26.52 -4.97 -1.35
N GLY A 194 -27.10 -6.10 -1.73
CA GLY A 194 -27.63 -7.10 -0.79
C GLY A 194 -27.07 -8.49 -1.07
N PHE A 195 -25.76 -8.63 -1.20
CA PHE A 195 -25.15 -9.92 -1.51
C PHE A 195 -25.44 -10.97 -0.44
N ARG A 196 -25.43 -12.24 -0.84
CA ARG A 196 -25.70 -13.34 0.09
C ARG A 196 -24.45 -13.90 0.75
N SER A 197 -23.30 -13.78 0.08
CA SER A 197 -22.04 -14.34 0.54
C SER A 197 -20.90 -13.32 0.48
N LEU A 198 -19.85 -13.55 1.29
CA LEU A 198 -18.63 -12.73 1.28
C LEU A 198 -17.88 -12.86 -0.04
N GLU A 199 -17.86 -14.03 -0.66
CA GLU A 199 -17.19 -14.28 -1.93
C GLU A 199 -17.76 -13.42 -3.04
N LYS A 200 -19.10 -13.34 -3.15
CA LYS A 200 -19.75 -12.49 -4.16
C LYS A 200 -19.49 -11.01 -3.89
N LEU A 201 -19.55 -10.60 -2.63
CA LEU A 201 -19.25 -9.22 -2.22
C LEU A 201 -17.81 -8.83 -2.59
N VAL A 202 -16.82 -9.65 -2.25
CA VAL A 202 -15.41 -9.39 -2.59
C VAL A 202 -15.22 -9.44 -4.10
N HIS A 203 -15.82 -10.40 -4.80
CA HIS A 203 -15.70 -10.52 -6.25
C HIS A 203 -16.21 -9.28 -6.99
N GLU A 204 -17.41 -8.79 -6.66
CA GLU A 204 -17.94 -7.56 -7.27
C GLU A 204 -17.12 -6.33 -6.87
N SER A 205 -16.64 -6.26 -5.62
CA SER A 205 -15.75 -5.17 -5.19
C SER A 205 -14.47 -5.12 -6.04
N VAL A 206 -13.86 -6.27 -6.31
CA VAL A 206 -12.65 -6.38 -7.15
C VAL A 206 -12.98 -5.96 -8.57
N ARG A 207 -14.09 -6.47 -9.13
CA ARG A 207 -14.55 -6.11 -10.47
C ARG A 207 -14.73 -4.60 -10.63
N PHE A 208 -15.49 -3.96 -9.72
CA PHE A 208 -15.71 -2.51 -9.76
C PHE A 208 -14.40 -1.73 -9.63
N SER A 209 -13.50 -2.16 -8.74
CA SER A 209 -12.21 -1.52 -8.52
C SER A 209 -11.32 -1.55 -9.76
N VAL A 210 -11.22 -2.72 -10.40
CA VAL A 210 -10.40 -2.94 -11.60
C VAL A 210 -10.96 -2.20 -12.80
N GLN A 211 -12.29 -2.19 -12.98
CA GLN A 211 -12.94 -1.54 -14.12
C GLN A 211 -12.99 -0.01 -14.01
N SER A 212 -12.72 0.56 -12.83
CA SER A 212 -12.85 2.01 -12.59
C SER A 212 -11.76 2.86 -13.26
N ASP A 213 -10.56 2.32 -13.48
CA ASP A 213 -9.43 3.05 -14.07
C ASP A 213 -8.56 2.12 -14.92
N GLU A 214 -8.09 2.59 -16.07
CA GLU A 214 -7.28 1.80 -17.01
C GLU A 214 -5.84 1.58 -16.52
N ASN A 215 -5.35 2.39 -15.59
CA ASN A 215 -3.99 2.31 -15.07
C ASN A 215 -3.83 1.23 -13.99
N ILE A 216 -4.94 0.67 -13.52
CA ILE A 216 -4.94 -0.44 -12.56
C ILE A 216 -4.83 -1.76 -13.33
N GLN A 217 -3.78 -2.52 -13.04
CA GLN A 217 -3.55 -3.84 -13.63
C GLN A 217 -4.25 -4.94 -12.84
N GLN A 218 -4.08 -4.92 -11.53
CA GLN A 218 -4.52 -5.98 -10.63
C GLN A 218 -5.02 -5.38 -9.33
N VAL A 219 -6.07 -5.96 -8.78
CA VAL A 219 -6.58 -5.58 -7.46
C VAL A 219 -6.67 -6.81 -6.58
N THR A 220 -6.21 -6.66 -5.35
CA THR A 220 -6.48 -7.60 -4.25
C THR A 220 -7.40 -6.93 -3.25
N ILE A 221 -8.53 -7.57 -2.96
CA ILE A 221 -9.41 -7.14 -1.87
C ILE A 221 -9.53 -8.27 -0.87
N ARG A 222 -9.39 -7.91 0.41
CA ARG A 222 -9.63 -8.80 1.54
C ARG A 222 -10.79 -8.26 2.35
N ALA A 223 -11.82 -9.07 2.58
CA ALA A 223 -12.92 -8.73 3.48
C ALA A 223 -12.89 -9.61 4.73
N LYS A 224 -12.97 -8.98 5.90
CA LYS A 224 -13.00 -9.61 7.23
C LYS A 224 -14.36 -9.35 7.88
N ARG A 225 -15.14 -10.41 8.09
CA ARG A 225 -16.39 -10.38 8.88
C ARG A 225 -16.07 -10.88 10.29
N THR A 226 -16.02 -9.95 11.24
CA THR A 226 -15.85 -10.29 12.67
C THR A 226 -17.12 -10.89 13.23
N LYS A 227 -17.02 -11.76 14.24
CA LYS A 227 -18.18 -12.36 14.94
C LYS A 227 -19.10 -13.22 14.05
N ALA A 228 -18.64 -13.63 12.87
CA ALA A 228 -19.40 -14.52 11.99
C ALA A 228 -19.56 -15.94 12.56
N HIS A 229 -18.64 -16.36 13.42
CA HIS A 229 -18.64 -17.68 14.03
C HIS A 229 -18.17 -17.58 15.48
N ILE A 230 -18.83 -18.27 16.40
CA ILE A 230 -18.55 -18.15 17.86
C ILE A 230 -17.11 -18.54 18.19
N SER A 231 -16.57 -19.55 17.51
CA SER A 231 -15.22 -20.07 17.74
C SER A 231 -14.11 -19.38 16.93
N ALA A 232 -14.42 -18.38 16.10
CA ALA A 232 -13.44 -17.69 15.28
C ALA A 232 -13.52 -16.18 15.49
N GLU A 233 -12.37 -15.53 15.66
CA GLU A 233 -12.29 -14.05 15.75
C GLU A 233 -12.92 -13.40 14.51
N SER A 234 -12.67 -13.99 13.34
CA SER A 234 -13.22 -13.54 12.07
C SER A 234 -13.20 -14.60 10.99
N VAL A 235 -14.07 -14.43 10.00
CA VAL A 235 -14.02 -15.13 8.72
C VAL A 235 -13.53 -14.15 7.66
N CYS A 236 -12.61 -14.60 6.80
CA CYS A 236 -11.94 -13.75 5.84
C CYS A 236 -11.99 -14.36 4.43
N VAL A 237 -12.29 -13.53 3.42
CA VAL A 237 -12.17 -13.88 2.01
C VAL A 237 -11.23 -12.88 1.34
N GLN A 238 -10.27 -13.38 0.57
CA GLN A 238 -9.35 -12.56 -0.22
C GLN A 238 -9.39 -13.01 -1.67
N LEU A 239 -9.56 -12.06 -2.59
CA LEU A 239 -9.48 -12.31 -4.02
C LEU A 239 -8.49 -11.34 -4.66
N THR A 240 -7.62 -11.88 -5.49
CA THR A 240 -6.70 -11.13 -6.36
C THR A 240 -7.10 -11.44 -7.79
N ARG A 241 -7.40 -10.41 -8.59
CA ARG A 241 -7.72 -10.56 -10.01
C ARG A 241 -7.04 -9.48 -10.83
N ASP A 242 -6.50 -9.91 -11.96
CA ASP A 242 -6.05 -9.03 -13.03
C ASP A 242 -7.24 -8.52 -13.84
N ARG A 243 -7.03 -7.41 -14.56
CA ARG A 243 -8.03 -6.83 -15.47
C ARG A 243 -8.57 -7.83 -16.48
N SER A 244 -7.70 -8.66 -17.05
CA SER A 244 -8.05 -9.69 -18.03
C SER A 244 -9.03 -10.75 -17.53
N ALA A 245 -9.31 -10.80 -16.22
CA ALA A 245 -10.32 -11.70 -15.67
C ALA A 245 -11.76 -11.19 -15.85
N PHE A 246 -11.95 -9.93 -16.25
CA PHE A 246 -13.26 -9.27 -16.40
C PHE A 246 -13.46 -8.63 -17.78
N ASP A 247 -12.50 -8.80 -18.68
CA ASP A 247 -12.55 -8.36 -20.08
C ASP A 247 -13.31 -9.38 -20.95
#